data_AF-A0A2V3Y828-F1
#
_entry.id   AF-A0A2V3Y828-F1
#
_cell.length_a   1.000
_cell.length_b   1.000
_cell.length_c   1.000
_cell.angle_alpha   90.00
_cell.angle_beta   90.00
_cell.angle_gamma   90.00
#
_symmetry.space_group_name_H-M   'P 1'
#
loop_
_entity.id
_entity.type
_entity.pdbx_description
1 polymer ?
#
loop_
_entity_poly.entity_id
_entity_poly.type
_entity_poly.pdbx_seq_one_letter_code
_entity_poly.pdbx_strand_id
1 'polypeptide(L)'
;MDNTPVIETERLRLRRFTERDADALFAILSDPEVNQFLPMFPLTSLEEAGQYLKEHYLSTYGQPSGYHYAVCLKTDDIPIGYINVSDDDSHDLGYGLKKEFWKKGIMTEAGRALIRKLKTTDLPYITATHDRENPGSGRVMEKIGMIYQYSYEEQWQPKDILVLFRMYQLNFDGDQDHVYQKYWNKYPVHFIEKLEDGGMPETLTVNQKEYRVIRLLGKGKGGYSYLVTDGARSFVLKQIHHEPCDYYQFGDKLESELRDYKRLFDIGIPIPELYDVDRKNERILKEYIEGNTIYDLVLCDQVKPSYFRQIEDMCGRLYPANTNIDYFPANFVVQNDALYYIDYECNNYMEEWNFENWGIRYWSRTKEFLEYEQSQISRRRQRGI
;
A
#
# COMPACT_ATOMS: atom_id res chain seq x y z
N MET A 1 -21.71 -19.68 15.01
CA MET A 1 -20.31 -19.90 14.58
C MET A 1 -19.51 -20.29 15.80
N ASP A 2 -18.46 -21.08 15.65
CA ASP A 2 -17.52 -21.28 16.78
C ASP A 2 -16.80 -19.95 17.04
N ASN A 3 -16.82 -19.47 18.28
CA ASN A 3 -16.19 -18.22 18.67
C ASN A 3 -14.67 -18.43 18.70
N THR A 4 -13.87 -17.67 17.95
CA THR A 4 -12.41 -17.81 17.91
C THR A 4 -11.93 -19.24 17.53
N PRO A 5 -12.27 -19.74 16.33
CA PRO A 5 -11.79 -21.04 15.86
C PRO A 5 -10.31 -20.97 15.50
N VAL A 6 -9.55 -22.05 15.71
CA VAL A 6 -8.11 -22.07 15.41
C VAL A 6 -7.84 -21.74 13.93
N ILE A 7 -6.93 -20.80 13.68
CA ILE A 7 -6.45 -20.45 12.34
C ILE A 7 -4.97 -20.81 12.24
N GLU A 8 -4.62 -21.57 11.22
CA GLU A 8 -3.22 -21.87 10.90
C GLU A 8 -2.75 -21.12 9.67
N THR A 9 -1.49 -20.70 9.72
CA THR A 9 -0.78 -20.08 8.60
C THR A 9 0.51 -20.83 8.31
N GLU A 10 1.40 -20.25 7.51
CA GLU A 10 2.72 -20.84 7.23
C GLU A 10 3.55 -20.97 8.52
N ARG A 11 3.60 -19.90 9.34
CA ARG A 11 4.43 -19.85 10.55
C ARG A 11 3.65 -19.88 11.85
N LEU A 12 2.36 -19.52 11.81
CA LEU A 12 1.59 -19.19 13.00
C LEU A 12 0.44 -20.16 13.26
N ARG A 13 0.12 -20.28 14.54
CA ARG A 13 -1.12 -20.81 15.04
C ARG A 13 -1.81 -19.71 15.84
N LEU A 14 -2.96 -19.26 15.35
CA LEU A 14 -3.83 -18.33 16.06
C LEU A 14 -4.86 -19.19 16.81
N ARG A 15 -4.83 -19.14 18.13
CA ARG A 15 -5.69 -19.96 19.00
C ARG A 15 -6.26 -19.14 20.14
N ARG A 16 -7.24 -19.71 20.85
CA ARG A 16 -7.68 -19.17 22.13
C ARG A 16 -6.53 -19.16 23.14
N PHE A 17 -6.50 -18.16 24.01
CA PHE A 17 -5.68 -18.20 25.21
C PHE A 17 -6.19 -19.27 26.19
N THR A 18 -5.28 -19.73 27.05
CA THR A 18 -5.53 -20.64 28.17
C THR A 18 -4.92 -20.05 29.44
N GLU A 19 -5.33 -20.52 30.62
CA GLU A 19 -4.76 -20.03 31.90
C GLU A 19 -3.22 -20.17 31.99
N ARG A 20 -2.63 -21.10 31.23
CA ARG A 20 -1.18 -21.32 31.18
C ARG A 20 -0.42 -20.22 30.43
N ASP A 21 -1.12 -19.36 29.70
CA ASP A 21 -0.52 -18.31 28.90
C ASP A 21 -0.27 -17.01 29.69
N ALA A 22 -0.57 -16.99 31.00
CA ALA A 22 -0.37 -15.82 31.85
C ALA A 22 1.07 -15.30 31.83
N ASP A 23 2.06 -16.19 31.88
CA ASP A 23 3.49 -15.84 31.82
C ASP A 23 3.85 -15.17 30.49
N ALA A 24 3.33 -15.71 29.37
CA ALA A 24 3.58 -15.17 28.04
C ALA A 24 2.89 -13.82 27.84
N LEU A 25 1.67 -13.68 28.33
CA LEU A 25 0.93 -12.41 28.28
C LEU A 25 1.58 -11.34 29.15
N PHE A 26 2.05 -11.71 30.35
CA PHE A 26 2.85 -10.83 31.19
C PHE A 26 4.07 -10.32 30.44
N ALA A 27 4.86 -11.23 29.83
CA ALA A 27 6.04 -10.86 29.05
C ALA A 27 5.76 -9.93 27.85
N ILE A 28 4.52 -9.91 27.33
CA ILE A 28 4.08 -8.96 26.29
C ILE A 28 3.72 -7.61 26.91
N LEU A 29 2.87 -7.61 27.93
CA LEU A 29 2.23 -6.38 28.45
C LEU A 29 3.06 -5.65 29.51
N SER A 30 4.07 -6.31 30.10
CA SER A 30 5.02 -5.69 31.02
C SER A 30 6.18 -4.97 30.31
N ASP A 31 6.39 -5.23 29.01
CA ASP A 31 7.45 -4.57 28.23
C ASP A 31 7.06 -3.09 28.00
N PRO A 32 7.84 -2.11 28.49
CA PRO A 32 7.51 -0.70 28.37
C PRO A 32 7.40 -0.20 26.92
N GLU A 33 8.16 -0.77 25.98
CA GLU A 33 8.13 -0.36 24.57
C GLU A 33 6.89 -0.91 23.85
N VAL A 34 6.44 -2.11 24.22
CA VAL A 34 5.17 -2.66 23.74
C VAL A 34 4.02 -1.86 24.35
N ASN A 35 4.08 -1.60 25.65
CA ASN A 35 3.03 -0.92 26.38
C ASN A 35 2.92 0.58 26.04
N GLN A 36 3.99 1.23 25.54
CA GLN A 36 4.00 2.65 25.17
C GLN A 36 2.72 3.07 24.43
N PHE A 37 2.28 2.25 23.48
CA PHE A 37 1.10 2.49 22.63
C PHE A 37 -0.15 1.72 23.09
N LEU A 38 -0.34 1.53 24.40
CA LEU A 38 -1.54 0.95 24.99
C LEU A 38 -2.18 1.92 26.01
N PRO A 39 -3.52 1.95 26.14
CA PRO A 39 -4.24 2.78 27.10
C PRO A 39 -4.21 2.21 28.54
N MET A 40 -3.06 1.71 28.98
CA MET A 40 -2.85 1.14 30.32
C MET A 40 -1.37 1.22 30.69
N PHE A 41 -1.04 1.20 31.99
CA PHE A 41 0.36 1.05 32.43
C PHE A 41 0.86 -0.40 32.22
N PRO A 42 2.19 -0.61 32.14
CA PRO A 42 2.73 -1.96 32.07
C PRO A 42 2.30 -2.79 33.26
N LEU A 43 2.00 -4.06 33.03
CA LEU A 43 1.73 -5.00 34.11
C LEU A 43 2.97 -5.18 34.98
N THR A 44 2.77 -5.25 36.29
CA THR A 44 3.85 -5.29 37.28
C THR A 44 4.02 -6.65 37.93
N SER A 45 3.03 -7.55 37.78
CA SER A 45 3.08 -8.91 38.33
C SER A 45 2.37 -9.96 37.47
N LEU A 46 2.71 -11.23 37.69
CA LEU A 46 2.01 -12.37 37.10
C LEU A 46 0.55 -12.47 37.55
N GLU A 47 0.24 -12.02 38.77
CA GLU A 47 -1.13 -11.98 39.28
C GLU A 47 -1.98 -10.99 38.46
N GLU A 48 -1.47 -9.79 38.20
CA GLU A 48 -2.12 -8.81 37.32
C GLU A 48 -2.30 -9.36 35.90
N ALA A 49 -1.32 -10.08 35.35
CA ALA A 49 -1.44 -10.71 34.04
C ALA A 49 -2.48 -11.83 34.00
N GLY A 50 -2.55 -12.66 35.05
CA GLY A 50 -3.58 -13.67 35.19
C GLY A 50 -4.99 -13.07 35.26
N GLN A 51 -5.15 -11.96 35.99
CA GLN A 51 -6.41 -11.24 36.06
C GLN A 51 -6.77 -10.61 34.71
N TYR A 52 -5.83 -9.92 34.06
CA TYR A 52 -6.02 -9.32 32.74
C TYR A 52 -6.40 -10.38 31.70
N LEU A 53 -5.70 -11.52 31.70
CA LEU A 53 -5.99 -12.66 30.82
C LEU A 53 -7.42 -13.16 31.01
N LYS A 54 -7.85 -13.31 32.27
CA LYS A 54 -9.19 -13.77 32.60
C LYS A 54 -10.27 -12.80 32.14
N GLU A 55 -10.08 -11.52 32.43
CA GLU A 55 -11.05 -10.45 32.15
C GLU A 55 -11.20 -10.15 30.66
N HIS A 56 -10.11 -10.13 29.90
CA HIS A 56 -10.10 -9.67 28.51
C HIS A 56 -10.08 -10.79 27.46
N TYR A 57 -9.76 -12.03 27.83
CA TYR A 57 -9.68 -13.16 26.89
C TYR A 57 -10.53 -14.35 27.32
N LEU A 58 -10.31 -14.91 28.52
CA LEU A 58 -11.00 -16.15 28.89
C LEU A 58 -12.51 -15.96 29.04
N SER A 59 -12.93 -14.79 29.52
CA SER A 59 -14.34 -14.41 29.66
C SER A 59 -15.07 -14.27 28.31
N THR A 60 -14.35 -13.94 27.23
CA THR A 60 -14.94 -13.65 25.91
C THR A 60 -15.28 -14.92 25.14
N TYR A 61 -14.58 -16.03 25.41
CA TYR A 61 -14.80 -17.31 24.73
C TYR A 61 -16.14 -17.98 25.05
N GLY A 62 -16.82 -17.55 26.11
CA GLY A 62 -18.20 -17.96 26.40
C GLY A 62 -19.27 -17.22 25.59
N GLN A 63 -18.90 -16.14 24.90
CA GLN A 63 -19.83 -15.32 24.13
C GLN A 63 -20.10 -15.90 22.73
N PRO A 64 -21.22 -15.54 22.08
CA PRO A 64 -21.54 -16.02 20.72
C PRO A 64 -20.54 -15.57 19.64
N SER A 65 -19.83 -14.46 19.88
CA SER A 65 -18.88 -13.82 18.99
C SER A 65 -17.81 -13.08 19.80
N GLY A 66 -16.67 -12.77 19.16
CA GLY A 66 -15.53 -12.09 19.78
C GLY A 66 -14.24 -12.78 19.38
N TYR A 67 -13.60 -12.33 18.31
CA TYR A 67 -12.41 -13.00 17.78
C TYR A 67 -11.19 -12.60 18.59
N HIS A 68 -10.82 -13.34 19.64
CA HIS A 68 -9.69 -13.01 20.51
C HIS A 68 -8.58 -14.06 20.49
N TYR A 69 -7.51 -13.82 19.75
CA TYR A 69 -6.47 -14.82 19.52
C TYR A 69 -5.17 -14.52 20.26
N ALA A 70 -4.60 -15.57 20.84
CA ALA A 70 -3.16 -15.68 21.03
C ALA A 70 -2.49 -15.96 19.69
N VAL A 71 -1.44 -15.21 19.38
CA VAL A 71 -0.60 -15.43 18.19
C VAL A 71 0.63 -16.22 18.64
N CYS A 72 0.70 -17.49 18.23
CA CYS A 72 1.80 -18.39 18.58
C CYS A 72 2.60 -18.79 17.33
N LEU A 73 3.90 -19.03 17.50
CA LEU A 73 4.68 -19.75 16.49
C LEU A 73 4.30 -21.24 16.54
N LYS A 74 4.30 -21.89 15.37
CA LYS A 74 4.05 -23.34 15.28
C LYS A 74 5.12 -24.20 15.98
N THR A 75 6.30 -23.64 16.26
CA THR A 75 7.44 -24.38 16.81
C THR A 75 7.29 -24.74 18.28
N ASP A 76 6.69 -23.86 19.09
CA ASP A 76 6.62 -24.00 20.55
C ASP A 76 5.22 -23.73 21.13
N ASP A 77 4.27 -23.21 20.34
CA ASP A 77 2.89 -22.89 20.73
C ASP A 77 2.78 -21.92 21.93
N ILE A 78 3.82 -21.12 22.14
CA ILE A 78 3.88 -20.06 23.15
C ILE A 78 3.37 -18.75 22.53
N PRO A 79 2.47 -18.00 23.20
CA PRO A 79 2.03 -16.70 22.70
C PRO A 79 3.19 -15.72 22.59
N ILE A 80 3.36 -15.18 21.39
CA ILE A 80 4.31 -14.10 21.11
C ILE A 80 3.59 -12.77 20.87
N GLY A 81 2.26 -12.78 20.84
CA GLY A 81 1.39 -11.62 20.65
C GLY A 81 -0.08 -11.99 20.76
N TYR A 82 -0.94 -11.03 20.43
CA TYR A 82 -2.38 -11.20 20.36
C TYR A 82 -2.96 -10.40 19.19
N ILE A 83 -4.11 -10.85 18.69
CA ILE A 83 -4.91 -10.14 17.69
C ILE A 83 -6.39 -10.38 17.97
N ASN A 84 -7.13 -9.29 18.11
CA ASN A 84 -8.50 -9.29 18.57
C ASN A 84 -9.40 -8.44 17.66
N VAL A 85 -10.68 -8.80 17.55
CA VAL A 85 -11.72 -7.95 16.95
C VAL A 85 -12.81 -7.73 17.99
N SER A 86 -13.16 -6.47 18.27
CA SER A 86 -14.24 -6.14 19.20
C SER A 86 -15.59 -6.68 18.71
N ASP A 87 -16.48 -6.98 19.65
CA ASP A 87 -17.84 -7.43 19.39
C ASP A 87 -18.86 -6.28 19.29
N ASP A 88 -18.45 -5.05 19.62
CA ASP A 88 -19.23 -3.85 19.46
C ASP A 88 -19.36 -3.42 17.97
N ASP A 89 -20.09 -2.33 17.74
CA ASP A 89 -20.36 -1.79 16.41
C ASP A 89 -19.13 -1.28 15.65
N SER A 90 -17.97 -1.13 16.31
CA SER A 90 -16.73 -0.76 15.62
C SER A 90 -16.07 -1.95 14.93
N HIS A 91 -16.23 -3.16 15.48
CA HIS A 91 -15.44 -4.32 15.06
C HIS A 91 -13.94 -3.99 14.97
N ASP A 92 -13.42 -3.28 15.98
CA ASP A 92 -12.06 -2.76 16.01
C ASP A 92 -11.03 -3.87 16.16
N LEU A 93 -10.10 -3.90 15.21
CA LEU A 93 -9.00 -4.85 15.13
C LEU A 93 -7.80 -4.33 15.94
N GLY A 94 -7.73 -4.78 17.20
CA GLY A 94 -6.60 -4.51 18.08
C GLY A 94 -5.55 -5.62 18.04
N TYR A 95 -4.27 -5.27 18.15
CA TYR A 95 -3.19 -6.26 18.22
C TYR A 95 -1.96 -5.76 18.97
N GLY A 96 -1.19 -6.71 19.48
CA GLY A 96 0.08 -6.49 20.15
C GLY A 96 1.04 -7.64 19.88
N LEU A 97 2.34 -7.36 19.89
CA LEU A 97 3.37 -8.35 19.61
C LEU A 97 4.59 -8.07 20.47
N LYS A 98 5.21 -9.12 21.03
CA LYS A 98 6.50 -9.01 21.69
C LYS A 98 7.52 -8.32 20.78
N LYS A 99 8.29 -7.39 21.35
CA LYS A 99 9.28 -6.57 20.63
C LYS A 99 10.24 -7.38 19.76
N GLU A 100 10.69 -8.54 20.25
CA GLU A 100 11.63 -9.45 19.58
C GLU A 100 11.12 -9.99 18.22
N PHE A 101 9.80 -9.91 17.98
CA PHE A 101 9.14 -10.40 16.77
C PHE A 101 8.68 -9.28 15.83
N TRP A 102 8.92 -8.00 16.18
CA TRP A 102 8.62 -6.87 15.31
C TRP A 102 9.41 -6.94 14.00
N LYS A 103 8.87 -6.30 12.96
CA LYS A 103 9.48 -6.21 11.61
C LYS A 103 9.73 -7.56 10.90
N LYS A 104 9.23 -8.68 11.44
CA LYS A 104 9.30 -10.04 10.83
C LYS A 104 8.04 -10.44 10.04
N GLY A 105 7.09 -9.51 9.88
CA GLY A 105 5.83 -9.73 9.15
C GLY A 105 4.82 -10.64 9.88
N ILE A 106 5.04 -10.96 11.16
CA ILE A 106 4.20 -11.86 11.95
C ILE A 106 2.78 -11.32 12.07
N MET A 107 2.62 -10.07 12.50
CA MET A 107 1.28 -9.50 12.69
C MET A 107 0.53 -9.30 11.38
N THR A 108 1.24 -8.97 10.29
CA THR A 108 0.64 -8.93 8.94
C THR A 108 0.13 -10.30 8.49
N GLU A 109 0.86 -11.38 8.77
CA GLU A 109 0.43 -12.74 8.46
C GLU A 109 -0.81 -13.14 9.29
N ALA A 110 -0.79 -12.87 10.59
CA ALA A 110 -1.92 -13.10 11.48
C ALA A 110 -3.17 -12.31 11.04
N GLY A 111 -3.03 -11.01 10.78
CA GLY A 111 -4.11 -10.14 10.34
C GLY A 111 -4.71 -10.57 8.99
N ARG A 112 -3.89 -10.93 8.00
CA ARG A 112 -4.40 -11.47 6.72
C ARG A 112 -5.17 -12.77 6.89
N ALA A 113 -4.73 -13.65 7.78
CA ALA A 113 -5.41 -14.90 8.06
C ALA A 113 -6.76 -14.68 8.76
N LEU A 114 -6.79 -13.77 9.72
CA LEU A 114 -8.02 -13.37 10.40
C LEU A 114 -8.99 -12.68 9.43
N ILE A 115 -8.56 -11.73 8.60
CA ILE A 115 -9.41 -11.09 7.60
C ILE A 115 -10.04 -12.11 6.64
N ARG A 116 -9.28 -13.09 6.16
CA ARG A 116 -9.85 -14.17 5.33
C ARG A 116 -10.97 -14.92 6.05
N LYS A 117 -10.84 -15.13 7.37
CA LYS A 117 -11.88 -15.74 8.18
C LYS A 117 -13.08 -14.81 8.35
N LEU A 118 -12.87 -13.53 8.65
CA LEU A 118 -13.95 -12.54 8.84
C LEU A 118 -14.76 -12.33 7.56
N LYS A 119 -14.14 -12.40 6.38
CA LYS A 119 -14.84 -12.38 5.08
C LYS A 119 -15.81 -13.55 4.87
N THR A 120 -15.76 -14.59 5.69
CA THR A 120 -16.72 -15.71 5.68
C THR A 120 -17.90 -15.52 6.65
N THR A 121 -17.95 -14.37 7.32
CA THR A 121 -18.97 -14.01 8.30
C THR A 121 -19.82 -12.86 7.75
N ASP A 122 -20.95 -12.57 8.40
CA ASP A 122 -21.86 -11.49 7.99
C ASP A 122 -21.43 -10.09 8.46
N LEU A 123 -20.15 -9.92 8.83
CA LEU A 123 -19.61 -8.61 9.21
C LEU A 123 -19.53 -7.69 7.99
N PRO A 124 -20.04 -6.46 8.05
CA PRO A 124 -20.00 -5.53 6.93
C PRO A 124 -18.60 -4.91 6.73
N TYR A 125 -17.85 -4.71 7.82
CA TYR A 125 -16.52 -4.09 7.82
C TYR A 125 -15.74 -4.48 9.08
N ILE A 126 -14.47 -4.06 9.13
CA ILE A 126 -13.68 -3.94 10.37
C ILE A 126 -12.98 -2.59 10.42
N THR A 127 -12.82 -2.04 11.62
CA THR A 127 -12.00 -0.83 11.85
C THR A 127 -10.68 -1.20 12.51
N ALA A 128 -9.72 -0.29 12.50
CA ALA A 128 -8.54 -0.36 13.33
C ALA A 128 -8.02 1.06 13.58
N THR A 129 -7.52 1.33 14.77
CA THR A 129 -6.94 2.64 15.11
C THR A 129 -5.53 2.48 15.65
N HIS A 130 -4.67 3.43 15.31
CA HIS A 130 -3.33 3.49 15.89
C HIS A 130 -2.94 4.93 16.22
N ASP A 131 -2.09 5.07 17.23
CA ASP A 131 -1.37 6.32 17.49
C ASP A 131 -0.51 6.66 16.26
N ARG A 132 -0.59 7.92 15.80
CA ARG A 132 0.22 8.45 14.69
C ARG A 132 1.72 8.29 14.94
N GLU A 133 2.15 8.32 16.20
CA GLU A 133 3.55 8.12 16.60
C GLU A 133 3.96 6.62 16.61
N ASN A 134 3.04 5.69 16.26
CA ASN A 134 3.30 4.27 16.05
C ASN A 134 3.17 3.86 14.57
N PRO A 135 4.09 4.29 13.68
CA PRO A 135 4.02 3.94 12.26
C PRO A 135 4.19 2.43 11.99
N GLY A 136 4.64 1.65 12.98
CA GLY A 136 4.69 0.19 12.90
C GLY A 136 3.30 -0.44 12.75
N SER A 137 2.34 0.04 13.55
CA SER A 137 0.94 -0.40 13.51
C SER A 137 0.26 0.02 12.20
N GLY A 138 0.49 1.25 11.73
CA GLY A 138 -0.14 1.76 10.50
C GLY A 138 0.26 0.94 9.28
N ARG A 139 1.55 0.63 9.16
CA ARG A 139 2.07 -0.28 8.13
C ARG A 139 1.50 -1.70 8.21
N VAL A 140 1.07 -2.17 9.37
CA VAL A 140 0.38 -3.47 9.45
C VAL A 140 -1.01 -3.33 8.86
N MET A 141 -1.77 -2.30 9.23
CA MET A 141 -3.12 -2.02 8.72
C MET A 141 -3.14 -1.87 7.19
N GLU A 142 -2.20 -1.10 6.64
CA GLU A 142 -2.02 -0.93 5.18
C GLU A 142 -1.77 -2.29 4.49
N LYS A 143 -0.79 -3.06 4.98
CA LYS A 143 -0.43 -4.36 4.37
C LYS A 143 -1.54 -5.40 4.42
N ILE A 144 -2.43 -5.32 5.42
CA ILE A 144 -3.58 -6.24 5.51
C ILE A 144 -4.78 -5.72 4.70
N GLY A 145 -4.63 -4.59 4.01
CA GLY A 145 -5.56 -4.06 3.02
C GLY A 145 -6.53 -3.02 3.57
N MET A 146 -6.33 -2.51 4.79
CA MET A 146 -7.19 -1.47 5.36
C MET A 146 -6.84 -0.10 4.76
N ILE A 147 -7.84 0.74 4.63
CA ILE A 147 -7.76 2.06 4.00
C ILE A 147 -7.99 3.12 5.08
N TYR A 148 -7.12 4.12 5.11
CA TYR A 148 -7.26 5.28 5.99
C TYR A 148 -8.58 6.01 5.72
N GLN A 149 -9.25 6.45 6.79
CA GLN A 149 -10.51 7.19 6.69
C GLN A 149 -10.38 8.62 7.24
N TYR A 150 -9.96 8.73 8.51
CA TYR A 150 -9.82 10.01 9.19
C TYR A 150 -8.94 9.87 10.44
N SER A 151 -8.64 11.00 11.06
CA SER A 151 -7.88 11.10 12.30
C SER A 151 -8.66 11.85 13.38
N TYR A 152 -8.37 11.56 14.64
CA TYR A 152 -9.01 12.19 15.79
C TYR A 152 -8.12 12.19 17.01
N GLU A 153 -8.32 13.15 17.91
CA GLU A 153 -7.59 13.22 19.18
C GLU A 153 -8.42 12.60 20.33
N GLU A 154 -7.77 11.75 21.11
CA GLU A 154 -8.34 11.13 22.30
C GLU A 154 -7.38 11.27 23.49
N GLN A 155 -7.93 11.66 24.65
CA GLN A 155 -7.17 11.65 25.90
C GLN A 155 -7.15 10.24 26.47
N TRP A 156 -6.00 9.57 26.39
CA TRP A 156 -5.82 8.24 26.96
C TRP A 156 -5.70 8.28 28.48
N GLN A 157 -6.53 7.47 29.12
CA GLN A 157 -6.45 7.17 30.55
C GLN A 157 -6.02 5.71 30.73
N PRO A 158 -5.22 5.37 31.76
CA PRO A 158 -4.81 6.21 32.90
C PRO A 158 -3.52 7.02 32.69
N LYS A 159 -2.93 7.00 31.48
CA LYS A 159 -1.64 7.66 31.19
C LYS A 159 -1.70 9.19 31.14
N ASP A 160 -2.90 9.74 31.00
CA ASP A 160 -3.17 11.17 30.85
C ASP A 160 -2.36 11.83 29.72
N ILE A 161 -2.35 11.17 28.55
CA ILE A 161 -1.72 11.69 27.33
C ILE A 161 -2.76 11.92 26.25
N LEU A 162 -2.64 13.03 25.52
CA LEU A 162 -3.42 13.29 24.33
C LEU A 162 -2.78 12.54 23.17
N VAL A 163 -3.54 11.64 22.55
CA VAL A 163 -3.07 10.81 21.44
C VAL A 163 -3.84 11.17 20.18
N LEU A 164 -3.11 11.35 19.09
CA LEU A 164 -3.70 11.53 17.76
C LEU A 164 -3.77 10.18 17.06
N PHE A 165 -4.98 9.68 16.85
CA PHE A 165 -5.24 8.44 16.14
C PHE A 165 -5.38 8.67 14.64
N ARG A 166 -4.87 7.72 13.85
CA ARG A 166 -5.39 7.46 12.50
C ARG A 166 -6.30 6.24 12.55
N MET A 167 -7.47 6.37 11.93
CA MET A 167 -8.46 5.31 11.78
C MET A 167 -8.38 4.73 10.36
N TYR A 168 -8.32 3.41 10.30
CA TYR A 168 -8.34 2.61 9.08
C TYR A 168 -9.57 1.71 9.08
N GLN A 169 -10.08 1.39 7.89
CA GLN A 169 -11.24 0.53 7.72
C GLN A 169 -11.06 -0.40 6.51
N LEU A 170 -11.64 -1.60 6.59
CA LEU A 170 -11.76 -2.52 5.47
C LEU A 170 -13.21 -3.02 5.37
N ASN A 171 -13.83 -2.78 4.21
CA ASN A 171 -15.21 -3.16 3.95
C ASN A 171 -15.29 -4.55 3.29
N PHE A 172 -16.28 -5.33 3.71
CA PHE A 172 -16.60 -6.67 3.21
C PHE A 172 -17.94 -6.72 2.45
N ASP A 173 -18.82 -5.74 2.70
CA ASP A 173 -20.16 -5.61 2.12
C ASP A 173 -20.18 -5.16 0.65
N GLY A 174 -19.02 -4.75 0.11
CA GLY A 174 -18.88 -4.27 -1.27
C GLY A 174 -19.16 -2.78 -1.44
N ASP A 175 -19.64 -2.10 -0.39
CA ASP A 175 -19.77 -0.65 -0.35
C ASP A 175 -18.41 -0.05 0.06
N GLN A 176 -17.67 0.50 -0.91
CA GLN A 176 -16.38 1.12 -0.63
C GLN A 176 -16.49 2.49 0.04
N ASP A 177 -17.67 3.10 0.04
CA ASP A 177 -17.92 4.44 0.59
C ASP A 177 -18.44 4.38 2.04
N HIS A 178 -18.77 3.19 2.53
CA HIS A 178 -19.16 2.98 3.92
C HIS A 178 -17.99 3.31 4.86
N VAL A 179 -18.17 4.34 5.70
CA VAL A 179 -17.21 4.76 6.74
C VAL A 179 -17.87 4.71 8.11
N TYR A 180 -17.23 4.06 9.08
CA TYR A 180 -17.65 4.06 10.47
C TYR A 180 -17.40 5.43 11.10
N GLN A 181 -18.45 6.15 11.50
CA GLN A 181 -18.36 7.57 11.91
C GLN A 181 -18.41 7.79 13.43
N LYS A 182 -18.48 6.73 14.28
CA LYS A 182 -18.69 6.93 15.72
C LYS A 182 -17.52 7.66 16.40
N TYR A 183 -16.27 7.34 16.02
CA TYR A 183 -15.12 8.06 16.56
C TYR A 183 -15.10 9.51 16.08
N TRP A 184 -15.39 9.75 14.80
CA TRP A 184 -15.56 11.09 14.25
C TRP A 184 -16.60 11.88 15.07
N ASN A 185 -17.80 11.34 15.28
CA ASN A 185 -18.84 12.07 16.01
C ASN A 185 -18.55 12.23 17.52
N LYS A 186 -17.71 11.37 18.11
CA LYS A 186 -17.42 11.36 19.54
C LYS A 186 -16.34 12.37 19.93
N TYR A 187 -15.27 12.50 19.14
CA TYR A 187 -14.09 13.29 19.51
C TYR A 187 -14.11 14.66 18.82
N PRO A 188 -14.07 15.78 19.58
CA PRO A 188 -14.29 17.11 19.03
C PRO A 188 -13.21 17.58 18.06
N VAL A 189 -11.98 17.07 18.22
CA VAL A 189 -10.89 17.29 17.28
C VAL A 189 -10.80 16.06 16.39
N HIS A 190 -11.33 16.19 15.18
CA HIS A 190 -11.30 15.19 14.13
C HIS A 190 -11.02 15.86 12.79
N PHE A 191 -10.32 15.18 11.90
CA PHE A 191 -10.02 15.70 10.57
C PHE A 191 -9.55 14.58 9.65
N ILE A 192 -9.67 14.80 8.35
CA ILE A 192 -9.00 13.93 7.38
C ILE A 192 -7.58 14.49 7.20
N GLU A 193 -6.59 13.68 7.54
CA GLU A 193 -5.18 14.00 7.31
C GLU A 193 -4.92 14.11 5.82
N LYS A 194 -4.13 15.11 5.46
CA LYS A 194 -3.39 15.09 4.21
C LYS A 194 -2.25 14.10 4.39
N LEU A 195 -2.55 12.79 4.29
CA LEU A 195 -1.63 11.70 4.63
C LEU A 195 -0.26 11.92 3.99
N GLU A 196 0.73 12.25 4.82
CA GLU A 196 2.11 12.38 4.40
C GLU A 196 2.77 11.02 4.15
N ASP A 197 2.77 10.61 2.89
CA ASP A 197 3.99 10.05 2.27
C ASP A 197 4.93 11.21 1.80
N GLY A 198 4.82 12.38 2.43
CA GLY A 198 4.91 13.67 1.73
C GLY A 198 3.58 13.90 1.01
N GLY A 199 2.60 14.43 1.73
CA GLY A 199 1.20 14.13 1.44
C GLY A 199 0.78 14.52 0.05
N MET A 200 -0.04 13.68 -0.57
CA MET A 200 -0.52 13.94 -1.92
C MET A 200 -1.09 15.35 -1.95
N PRO A 201 -0.43 16.29 -2.65
CA PRO A 201 -0.78 17.69 -2.56
C PRO A 201 -2.21 17.86 -3.05
N GLU A 202 -3.07 18.60 -2.35
CA GLU A 202 -4.46 18.82 -2.83
C GLU A 202 -4.46 19.52 -4.20
N THR A 203 -3.51 20.43 -4.39
CA THR A 203 -3.27 21.12 -5.64
C THR A 203 -1.78 21.18 -5.97
N LEU A 204 -1.48 21.14 -7.26
CA LEU A 204 -0.14 21.35 -7.81
C LEU A 204 -0.18 22.49 -8.81
N THR A 205 0.93 23.18 -8.98
CA THR A 205 1.05 24.27 -9.94
C THR A 205 2.05 23.96 -11.05
N VAL A 206 1.73 24.39 -12.27
CA VAL A 206 2.65 24.41 -13.41
C VAL A 206 2.61 25.82 -13.98
N ASN A 207 3.74 26.53 -13.93
CA ASN A 207 3.84 27.93 -14.38
C ASN A 207 2.73 28.83 -13.80
N GLN A 208 2.50 28.72 -12.50
CA GLN A 208 1.46 29.45 -11.72
C GLN A 208 0.01 29.03 -12.00
N LYS A 209 -0.28 28.18 -12.99
CA LYS A 209 -1.61 27.57 -13.16
C LYS A 209 -1.78 26.43 -12.18
N GLU A 210 -2.87 26.45 -11.41
CA GLU A 210 -3.21 25.43 -10.42
C GLU A 210 -4.01 24.27 -11.03
N TYR A 211 -3.72 23.06 -10.55
CA TYR A 211 -4.40 21.82 -10.89
C TYR A 211 -4.73 21.06 -9.60
N ARG A 212 -5.96 20.58 -9.45
CA ARG A 212 -6.35 19.73 -8.33
C ARG A 212 -5.82 18.31 -8.54
N VAL A 213 -5.19 17.72 -7.54
CA VAL A 213 -4.70 16.35 -7.62
C VAL A 213 -5.84 15.37 -7.31
N ILE A 214 -5.97 14.34 -8.14
CA ILE A 214 -6.96 13.27 -8.01
C ILE A 214 -6.34 12.07 -7.30
N ARG A 215 -5.18 11.59 -7.77
CA ARG A 215 -4.45 10.46 -7.17
C ARG A 215 -2.99 10.42 -7.64
N LEU A 216 -2.13 9.73 -6.88
CA LEU A 216 -0.80 9.32 -7.35
C LEU A 216 -0.94 8.16 -8.36
N LEU A 217 -0.29 8.28 -9.52
CA LEU A 217 -0.23 7.22 -10.54
C LEU A 217 0.98 6.30 -10.36
N GLY A 218 2.11 6.84 -9.87
CA GLY A 218 3.29 6.03 -9.60
C GLY A 218 4.50 6.82 -9.10
N LYS A 219 5.41 6.10 -8.43
CA LYS A 219 6.72 6.60 -7.97
C LYS A 219 7.82 5.88 -8.74
N GLY A 220 8.50 6.61 -9.62
CA GLY A 220 9.67 6.13 -10.37
C GLY A 220 10.97 6.67 -9.79
N LYS A 221 12.10 6.17 -10.33
CA LYS A 221 13.45 6.66 -9.96
C LYS A 221 13.66 8.14 -10.29
N GLY A 222 12.92 8.66 -11.28
CA GLY A 222 13.06 10.03 -11.77
C GLY A 222 11.97 11.01 -11.33
N GLY A 223 10.94 10.56 -10.61
CA GLY A 223 9.81 11.43 -10.30
C GLY A 223 8.57 10.75 -9.72
N TYR A 224 7.65 11.57 -9.24
CA TYR A 224 6.28 11.19 -8.87
C TYR A 224 5.33 11.63 -9.99
N SER A 225 4.45 10.74 -10.44
CA SER A 225 3.42 11.08 -11.44
C SER A 225 2.06 11.14 -10.79
N TYR A 226 1.38 12.27 -10.91
CA TYR A 226 0.05 12.54 -10.35
C TYR A 226 -0.98 12.67 -11.46
N LEU A 227 -2.16 12.08 -11.26
CA LEU A 227 -3.34 12.42 -12.03
C LEU A 227 -3.92 13.72 -11.47
N VAL A 228 -4.01 14.76 -12.30
CA VAL A 228 -4.49 16.09 -11.90
C VAL A 228 -5.57 16.60 -12.85
N THR A 229 -6.35 17.60 -12.42
CA THR A 229 -7.41 18.22 -13.24
C THR A 229 -7.45 19.73 -13.07
N ASP A 230 -7.81 20.45 -14.14
CA ASP A 230 -8.15 21.88 -14.09
C ASP A 230 -9.67 22.13 -13.99
N GLY A 231 -10.45 21.08 -13.73
CA GLY A 231 -11.92 21.13 -13.66
C GLY A 231 -12.63 20.83 -14.98
N ALA A 232 -11.92 20.93 -16.12
CA ALA A 232 -12.47 20.60 -17.43
C ALA A 232 -11.88 19.32 -18.01
N ARG A 233 -10.58 19.08 -17.82
CA ARG A 233 -9.86 17.90 -18.34
C ARG A 233 -8.93 17.32 -17.27
N SER A 234 -8.48 16.09 -17.50
CA SER A 234 -7.49 15.40 -16.67
C SER A 234 -6.13 15.35 -17.37
N PHE A 235 -5.06 15.39 -16.58
CA PHE A 235 -3.67 15.46 -17.02
C PHE A 235 -2.79 14.60 -16.13
N VAL A 236 -1.59 14.27 -16.62
CA VAL A 236 -0.51 13.75 -15.77
C VAL A 236 0.46 14.87 -15.47
N LEU A 237 0.65 15.16 -14.18
CA LEU A 237 1.69 16.07 -13.71
C LEU A 237 2.81 15.23 -13.08
N LYS A 238 3.99 15.27 -13.70
CA LYS A 238 5.19 14.61 -13.19
C LYS A 238 6.05 15.61 -12.43
N GLN A 239 6.21 15.40 -11.14
CA GLN A 239 7.18 16.10 -10.30
C GLN A 239 8.50 15.34 -10.36
N ILE A 240 9.53 15.96 -10.93
CA ILE A 240 10.89 15.41 -10.89
C ILE A 240 11.39 15.48 -9.46
N HIS A 241 12.07 14.41 -9.00
CA HIS A 241 12.77 14.41 -7.73
C HIS A 241 14.19 13.86 -7.93
N HIS A 242 15.11 14.31 -7.09
CA HIS A 242 16.51 13.88 -7.10
C HIS A 242 16.75 13.02 -5.87
N GLU A 243 16.54 11.70 -5.99
CA GLU A 243 17.06 10.77 -4.96
C GLU A 243 18.60 10.78 -5.02
N PRO A 244 19.31 10.90 -3.87
CA PRO A 244 20.77 10.78 -3.87
C PRO A 244 21.15 9.37 -4.32
N CYS A 245 21.83 9.25 -5.46
CA CYS A 245 22.30 7.99 -6.01
C CYS A 245 23.81 8.06 -6.28
N ASP A 246 24.57 7.10 -5.73
CA ASP A 246 26.03 7.04 -5.77
C ASP A 246 26.65 6.96 -7.18
N TYR A 247 25.84 6.87 -8.25
CA TYR A 247 26.29 6.65 -9.62
C TYR A 247 26.03 7.81 -10.59
N TYR A 248 25.25 8.83 -10.22
CA TYR A 248 24.98 9.97 -11.10
C TYR A 248 25.54 11.27 -10.54
N GLN A 249 26.55 11.82 -11.22
CA GLN A 249 26.89 13.24 -11.07
C GLN A 249 25.72 14.07 -11.62
N PHE A 250 25.26 15.05 -10.84
CA PHE A 250 24.17 15.99 -11.15
C PHE A 250 24.08 16.34 -12.64
N GLY A 251 23.10 15.75 -13.31
CA GLY A 251 22.64 16.11 -14.65
C GLY A 251 21.17 16.52 -14.56
N ASP A 252 20.76 17.50 -15.35
CA ASP A 252 19.40 18.02 -15.37
C ASP A 252 18.43 16.94 -15.91
N LYS A 253 17.77 16.22 -14.98
CA LYS A 253 16.84 15.12 -15.29
C LYS A 253 15.64 15.61 -16.10
N LEU A 254 15.16 16.82 -15.81
CA LEU A 254 14.09 17.45 -16.58
C LEU A 254 14.53 17.63 -18.04
N GLU A 255 15.72 18.17 -18.28
CA GLU A 255 16.25 18.32 -19.64
C GLU A 255 16.45 17.00 -20.37
N SER A 256 16.77 15.92 -19.65
CA SER A 256 16.84 14.58 -20.26
C SER A 256 15.48 14.11 -20.77
N GLU A 257 14.44 14.22 -19.94
CA GLU A 257 13.09 13.83 -20.37
C GLU A 257 12.57 14.68 -21.53
N LEU A 258 12.90 15.97 -21.57
CA LEU A 258 12.50 16.83 -22.69
C LEU A 258 13.24 16.48 -23.99
N ARG A 259 14.53 16.09 -23.90
CA ARG A 259 15.27 15.60 -25.07
C ARG A 259 14.70 14.28 -25.58
N ASP A 260 14.38 13.36 -24.67
CA ASP A 260 13.82 12.05 -25.01
C ASP A 260 12.41 12.18 -25.59
N TYR A 261 11.55 13.01 -24.99
CA TYR A 261 10.25 13.38 -25.55
C TYR A 261 10.39 13.87 -26.99
N LYS A 262 11.28 14.84 -27.24
CA LYS A 262 11.50 15.37 -28.59
C LYS A 262 11.97 14.29 -29.56
N ARG A 263 12.90 13.43 -29.15
CA ARG A 263 13.41 12.34 -29.97
C ARG A 263 12.30 11.35 -30.33
N LEU A 264 11.49 10.93 -29.37
CA LEU A 264 10.37 10.00 -29.58
C LEU A 264 9.28 10.62 -30.46
N PHE A 265 8.98 11.90 -30.25
CA PHE A 265 8.05 12.67 -31.08
C PHE A 265 8.53 12.76 -32.53
N ASP A 266 9.80 13.10 -32.76
CA ASP A 266 10.40 13.20 -34.10
C ASP A 266 10.41 11.84 -34.84
N ILE A 267 10.57 10.73 -34.11
CA ILE A 267 10.47 9.36 -34.66
C ILE A 267 9.01 9.00 -35.00
N GLY A 268 8.04 9.71 -34.45
CA GLY A 268 6.62 9.47 -34.65
C GLY A 268 6.09 8.32 -33.78
N ILE A 269 6.60 8.18 -32.56
CA ILE A 269 6.05 7.22 -31.58
C ILE A 269 4.77 7.79 -30.96
N PRO A 270 3.69 7.00 -30.85
CA PRO A 270 2.51 7.38 -30.08
C PRO A 270 2.85 7.56 -28.60
N ILE A 271 3.03 8.81 -28.19
CA ILE A 271 3.32 9.23 -26.82
C ILE A 271 2.32 10.31 -26.39
N PRO A 272 2.04 10.47 -25.08
CA PRO A 272 1.21 11.57 -24.58
C PRO A 272 1.71 12.93 -25.08
N GLU A 273 0.80 13.85 -25.35
CA GLU A 273 1.18 15.23 -25.68
C GLU A 273 1.84 15.93 -24.47
N LEU A 274 2.95 16.64 -24.72
CA LEU A 274 3.56 17.54 -23.73
C LEU A 274 2.85 18.89 -23.74
N TYR A 275 2.13 19.22 -22.66
CA TYR A 275 1.36 20.47 -22.57
C TYR A 275 2.16 21.65 -22.02
N ASP A 276 2.92 21.43 -20.93
CA ASP A 276 3.65 22.51 -20.28
C ASP A 276 4.83 21.98 -19.45
N VAL A 277 5.81 22.85 -19.22
CA VAL A 277 7.03 22.57 -18.46
C VAL A 277 7.30 23.72 -17.50
N ASP A 278 7.27 23.42 -16.21
CA ASP A 278 7.70 24.34 -15.16
C ASP A 278 9.14 24.02 -14.76
N ARG A 279 10.08 24.74 -15.38
CA ARG A 279 11.51 24.58 -15.15
C ARG A 279 11.95 24.99 -13.75
N LYS A 280 11.22 25.90 -13.11
CA LYS A 280 11.55 26.40 -11.77
C LYS A 280 11.26 25.35 -10.71
N ASN A 281 10.15 24.64 -10.85
CA ASN A 281 9.72 23.60 -9.92
C ASN A 281 10.00 22.18 -10.41
N GLU A 282 10.68 22.04 -11.56
CA GLU A 282 10.98 20.78 -12.25
C GLU A 282 9.73 19.89 -12.44
N ARG A 283 8.70 20.44 -13.08
CA ARG A 283 7.45 19.72 -13.38
C ARG A 283 7.17 19.65 -14.86
N ILE A 284 6.63 18.51 -15.28
CA ILE A 284 6.11 18.27 -16.62
C ILE A 284 4.60 18.05 -16.52
N LEU A 285 3.83 18.76 -17.34
CA LEU A 285 2.41 18.49 -17.55
C LEU A 285 2.24 17.82 -18.91
N LYS A 286 1.63 16.64 -18.92
CA LYS A 286 1.35 15.88 -20.14
C LYS A 286 -0.06 15.34 -20.18
N GLU A 287 -0.48 14.92 -21.36
CA GLU A 287 -1.75 14.27 -21.61
C GLU A 287 -1.93 13.03 -20.71
N TYR A 288 -3.16 12.85 -20.22
CA TYR A 288 -3.57 11.63 -19.54
C TYR A 288 -4.28 10.72 -20.54
N ILE A 289 -3.62 9.60 -20.85
CA ILE A 289 -4.20 8.53 -21.67
C ILE A 289 -5.07 7.67 -20.74
N GLU A 290 -6.39 7.78 -20.89
CA GLU A 290 -7.35 7.04 -20.07
C GLU A 290 -7.49 5.61 -20.59
N GLY A 291 -6.91 4.65 -19.86
CA GLY A 291 -6.90 3.25 -20.27
C GLY A 291 -6.16 2.33 -19.30
N ASN A 292 -6.23 1.03 -19.56
CA ASN A 292 -5.47 0.03 -18.81
C ASN A 292 -4.03 -0.04 -19.32
N THR A 293 -3.07 -0.30 -18.43
CA THR A 293 -1.72 -0.60 -18.86
C THR A 293 -1.64 -1.99 -19.50
N ILE A 294 -0.64 -2.26 -20.35
CA ILE A 294 -0.39 -3.63 -20.82
C ILE A 294 -0.10 -4.55 -19.63
N TYR A 295 0.51 -4.05 -18.57
CA TYR A 295 0.72 -4.81 -17.33
C TYR A 295 -0.60 -5.32 -16.74
N ASP A 296 -1.60 -4.44 -16.58
CA ASP A 296 -2.93 -4.80 -16.06
C ASP A 296 -3.63 -5.82 -16.98
N LEU A 297 -3.46 -5.65 -18.29
CA LEU A 297 -4.03 -6.56 -19.27
C LEU A 297 -3.35 -7.94 -19.25
N VAL A 298 -2.03 -8.01 -19.03
CA VAL A 298 -1.31 -9.29 -18.86
C VAL A 298 -1.80 -10.02 -17.60
N LEU A 299 -2.00 -9.28 -16.50
CA LEU A 299 -2.50 -9.87 -15.25
C LEU A 299 -3.87 -10.52 -15.42
N CYS A 300 -4.75 -9.89 -16.18
CA CYS A 300 -6.11 -10.36 -16.44
C CYS A 300 -6.24 -11.26 -17.68
N ASP A 301 -5.14 -11.56 -18.37
CA ASP A 301 -5.12 -12.34 -19.62
C ASP A 301 -5.98 -11.73 -20.74
N GLN A 302 -5.87 -10.41 -20.93
CA GLN A 302 -6.67 -9.60 -21.86
C GLN A 302 -5.85 -8.87 -22.94
N VAL A 303 -4.57 -9.23 -23.11
CA VAL A 303 -3.72 -8.62 -24.17
C VAL A 303 -4.19 -9.09 -25.54
N LYS A 304 -4.54 -8.14 -26.42
CA LYS A 304 -4.99 -8.44 -27.78
C LYS A 304 -3.82 -8.60 -28.76
N PRO A 305 -3.93 -9.48 -29.78
CA PRO A 305 -2.94 -9.58 -30.87
C PRO A 305 -2.69 -8.27 -31.63
N SER A 306 -3.66 -7.35 -31.64
CA SER A 306 -3.49 -6.02 -32.23
C SER A 306 -2.46 -5.16 -31.50
N TYR A 307 -2.21 -5.39 -30.21
CA TYR A 307 -1.23 -4.61 -29.45
C TYR A 307 0.21 -5.03 -29.78
N PHE A 308 0.44 -6.32 -30.06
CA PHE A 308 1.73 -6.81 -30.58
C PHE A 308 2.08 -6.18 -31.92
N ARG A 309 1.12 -6.10 -32.85
CA ARG A 309 1.35 -5.42 -34.14
C ARG A 309 1.68 -3.94 -33.99
N GLN A 310 1.11 -3.27 -32.99
CA GLN A 310 1.39 -1.85 -32.74
C GLN A 310 2.78 -1.63 -32.12
N ILE A 311 3.22 -2.48 -31.19
CA ILE A 311 4.58 -2.39 -30.66
C ILE A 311 5.63 -2.76 -31.72
N GLU A 312 5.35 -3.72 -32.60
CA GLU A 312 6.19 -4.04 -33.76
C GLU A 312 6.32 -2.84 -34.71
N ASP A 313 5.24 -2.12 -34.99
CA ASP A 313 5.28 -0.89 -35.79
C ASP A 313 6.10 0.22 -35.11
N MET A 314 5.97 0.40 -33.79
CA MET A 314 6.84 1.31 -33.03
C MET A 314 8.32 0.90 -33.15
N CYS A 315 8.63 -0.39 -32.98
CA CYS A 315 9.98 -0.93 -33.10
C CYS A 315 10.57 -0.70 -34.50
N GLY A 316 9.76 -0.87 -35.55
CA GLY A 316 10.13 -0.58 -36.94
C GLY A 316 10.55 0.87 -37.19
N ARG A 317 10.12 1.82 -36.35
CA ARG A 317 10.55 3.22 -36.38
C ARG A 317 11.74 3.49 -35.45
N LEU A 318 11.74 2.89 -34.26
CA LEU A 318 12.77 3.07 -33.23
C LEU A 318 14.14 2.52 -33.63
N TYR A 319 14.19 1.30 -34.18
CA TYR A 319 15.47 0.62 -34.44
C TYR A 319 16.28 1.31 -35.53
N PRO A 320 15.71 1.71 -36.69
CA PRO A 320 16.44 2.48 -37.69
C PRO A 320 16.92 3.84 -37.18
N ALA A 321 16.20 4.42 -36.21
CA ALA A 321 16.59 5.66 -35.53
C ALA A 321 17.62 5.45 -34.41
N ASN A 322 18.24 4.27 -34.31
CA ASN A 322 19.19 3.89 -33.26
C ASN A 322 18.66 4.16 -31.84
N THR A 323 17.36 3.92 -31.62
CA THR A 323 16.66 4.22 -30.36
C THR A 323 16.06 2.97 -29.75
N ASN A 324 16.17 2.84 -28.42
CA ASN A 324 15.43 1.88 -27.61
C ASN A 324 14.55 2.61 -26.60
N ILE A 325 13.43 1.99 -26.24
CA ILE A 325 12.54 2.41 -25.15
C ILE A 325 12.45 1.31 -24.10
N ASP A 326 11.90 1.61 -22.93
CA ASP A 326 11.65 0.59 -21.92
C ASP A 326 10.36 -0.19 -22.27
N TYR A 327 10.56 -1.38 -22.83
CA TYR A 327 9.49 -2.28 -23.24
C TYR A 327 8.71 -2.93 -22.08
N PHE A 328 8.93 -2.52 -20.83
CA PHE A 328 8.18 -3.06 -19.71
C PHE A 328 6.67 -2.71 -19.83
N PRO A 329 5.74 -3.68 -19.63
CA PRO A 329 4.30 -3.49 -19.87
C PRO A 329 3.63 -2.31 -19.15
N ALA A 330 4.15 -1.88 -18.00
CA ALA A 330 3.57 -0.76 -17.25
C ALA A 330 3.78 0.60 -17.94
N ASN A 331 4.73 0.69 -18.88
CA ASN A 331 5.01 1.90 -19.64
C ASN A 331 4.11 2.06 -20.88
N PHE A 332 3.14 1.15 -21.07
CA PHE A 332 2.23 1.15 -22.20
C PHE A 332 0.80 1.18 -21.74
N VAL A 333 0.01 2.12 -22.27
CA VAL A 333 -1.42 2.26 -21.98
C VAL A 333 -2.21 2.07 -23.27
N VAL A 334 -3.35 1.40 -23.17
CA VAL A 334 -4.29 1.23 -24.28
C VAL A 334 -5.52 2.10 -24.08
N GLN A 335 -5.77 3.01 -25.00
CA GLN A 335 -6.99 3.80 -25.07
C GLN A 335 -7.64 3.62 -26.44
N ASN A 336 -8.92 3.27 -26.49
CA ASN A 336 -9.67 3.06 -27.75
C ASN A 336 -8.95 2.12 -28.74
N ASP A 337 -8.37 1.02 -28.23
CA ASP A 337 -7.55 0.05 -28.98
C ASP A 337 -6.24 0.57 -29.61
N ALA A 338 -5.86 1.81 -29.33
CA ALA A 338 -4.56 2.37 -29.67
C ALA A 338 -3.58 2.26 -28.49
N LEU A 339 -2.34 1.87 -28.80
CA LEU A 339 -1.25 1.67 -27.85
C LEU A 339 -0.39 2.96 -27.75
N TYR A 340 -0.15 3.42 -26.54
CA TYR A 340 0.68 4.59 -26.25
C TYR A 340 1.85 4.22 -25.35
N TYR A 341 3.05 4.71 -25.67
CA TYR A 341 4.21 4.66 -24.78
C TYR A 341 4.19 5.91 -23.88
N ILE A 342 3.99 5.73 -22.58
CA ILE A 342 3.69 6.84 -21.67
C ILE A 342 4.92 7.37 -20.92
N ASP A 343 6.08 6.74 -21.06
CA ASP A 343 7.31 7.19 -20.43
C ASP A 343 8.14 8.06 -21.38
N TYR A 344 8.71 9.15 -20.88
CA TYR A 344 9.53 10.07 -21.69
C TYR A 344 11.01 9.72 -21.54
N GLU A 345 11.32 8.43 -21.69
CA GLU A 345 12.67 7.91 -21.54
C GLU A 345 13.04 7.03 -22.73
N CYS A 346 14.20 7.28 -23.31
CA CYS A 346 14.75 6.45 -24.38
C CYS A 346 16.28 6.41 -24.33
N ASN A 347 16.86 5.36 -24.89
CA ASN A 347 18.29 5.14 -24.93
C ASN A 347 18.74 4.85 -26.37
N ASN A 348 20.06 4.75 -26.57
CA ASN A 348 20.57 4.23 -27.83
C ASN A 348 20.15 2.76 -28.01
N TYR A 349 19.95 2.35 -29.25
CA TYR A 349 19.54 0.99 -29.57
C TYR A 349 20.59 -0.01 -29.06
N MET A 350 20.09 -1.06 -28.41
CA MET A 350 20.85 -2.21 -27.94
C MET A 350 20.00 -3.45 -28.22
N GLU A 351 20.52 -4.36 -29.03
CA GLU A 351 19.80 -5.57 -29.47
C GLU A 351 19.34 -6.43 -28.27
N GLU A 352 20.18 -6.55 -27.25
CA GLU A 352 19.86 -7.30 -26.02
C GLU A 352 18.66 -6.75 -25.23
N TRP A 353 18.36 -5.45 -25.36
CA TRP A 353 17.26 -4.75 -24.66
C TRP A 353 16.10 -4.39 -25.60
N ASN A 354 16.08 -4.94 -26.82
CA ASN A 354 14.98 -4.71 -27.75
C ASN A 354 13.72 -5.51 -27.36
N PHE A 355 12.65 -5.36 -28.14
CA PHE A 355 11.38 -5.99 -27.81
C PHE A 355 11.48 -7.53 -27.93
N GLU A 356 12.09 -8.04 -28.99
CA GLU A 356 12.14 -9.48 -29.28
C GLU A 356 13.03 -10.24 -28.28
N ASN A 357 14.13 -9.63 -27.82
CA ASN A 357 15.07 -10.27 -26.92
C ASN A 357 14.68 -10.11 -25.45
N TRP A 358 14.08 -8.97 -25.07
CA TRP A 358 13.77 -8.65 -23.68
C TRP A 358 12.29 -8.33 -23.44
N GLY A 359 11.71 -7.39 -24.18
CA GLY A 359 10.35 -6.89 -23.93
C GLY A 359 9.25 -7.96 -23.97
N ILE A 360 9.27 -8.82 -25.00
CA ILE A 360 8.27 -9.86 -25.25
C ILE A 360 8.09 -10.81 -24.06
N ARG A 361 9.14 -10.98 -23.25
CA ARG A 361 9.12 -11.81 -22.03
C ARG A 361 8.14 -11.30 -21.00
N TYR A 362 7.65 -10.07 -21.08
CA TYR A 362 6.73 -9.50 -20.09
C TYR A 362 5.33 -9.20 -20.66
N TRP A 363 5.13 -9.32 -21.97
CA TRP A 363 3.87 -8.95 -22.65
C TRP A 363 2.81 -10.06 -22.69
N SER A 364 3.07 -11.16 -22.00
CA SER A 364 2.13 -12.25 -21.76
C SER A 364 2.46 -12.90 -20.41
N ARG A 365 1.65 -13.86 -19.95
CA ARG A 365 1.86 -14.58 -18.69
C ARG A 365 3.00 -15.62 -18.79
N THR A 366 4.14 -15.21 -19.32
CA THR A 366 5.37 -16.00 -19.36
C THR A 366 5.85 -16.34 -17.95
N LYS A 367 6.83 -17.23 -17.86
CA LYS A 367 7.49 -17.55 -16.59
C LYS A 367 8.15 -16.31 -15.99
N GLU A 368 8.85 -15.52 -16.80
CA GLU A 368 9.58 -14.33 -16.40
C GLU A 368 8.65 -13.25 -15.83
N PHE A 369 7.49 -13.04 -16.44
CA PHE A 369 6.48 -12.10 -15.93
C PHE A 369 5.93 -12.56 -14.58
N LEU A 370 5.59 -13.84 -14.45
CA LEU A 370 5.04 -14.39 -13.20
C LEU A 370 6.07 -14.39 -12.07
N GLU A 371 7.33 -14.70 -12.37
CA GLU A 371 8.44 -14.58 -11.41
C GLU A 371 8.67 -13.12 -11.00
N TYR A 372 8.60 -12.19 -11.95
CA TYR A 372 8.66 -10.75 -11.65
C TYR A 372 7.50 -10.33 -10.75
N GLU A 373 6.25 -10.67 -11.07
CA GLU A 373 5.07 -10.39 -10.26
C GLU A 373 5.23 -10.95 -8.84
N GLN A 374 5.67 -12.20 -8.72
CA GLN A 374 5.92 -12.83 -7.43
C GLN A 374 7.06 -12.13 -6.66
N SER A 375 8.09 -11.66 -7.37
CA SER A 375 9.19 -10.87 -6.78
C SER A 375 8.71 -9.48 -6.35
N GLN A 376 7.77 -8.86 -7.06
CA GLN A 376 7.16 -7.58 -6.68
C GLN A 376 6.24 -7.78 -5.50
N ILE A 377 5.44 -8.84 -5.45
CA ILE A 377 4.69 -9.26 -4.27
C ILE A 377 5.66 -9.49 -3.10
N SER A 378 6.83 -10.09 -3.33
CA SER A 378 7.86 -10.33 -2.31
C SER A 378 8.59 -9.06 -1.87
N ARG A 379 8.83 -8.11 -2.78
CA ARG A 379 9.43 -6.80 -2.52
C ARG A 379 8.46 -5.85 -1.86
N ARG A 380 7.18 -5.88 -2.23
CA ARG A 380 6.07 -5.23 -1.51
C ARG A 380 5.98 -5.82 -0.10
N ARG A 381 6.05 -7.15 0.05
CA ARG A 381 6.19 -7.80 1.38
C ARG A 381 7.44 -7.36 2.17
N GLN A 382 8.61 -7.19 1.54
CA GLN A 382 9.86 -6.72 2.19
C GLN A 382 9.87 -5.21 2.50
N ARG A 383 9.29 -4.37 1.63
CA ARG A 383 9.14 -2.91 1.80
C ARG A 383 7.93 -2.54 2.66
N GLY A 384 7.05 -3.50 2.89
CA GLY A 384 5.84 -3.31 3.66
C GLY A 384 4.71 -2.60 2.95
N ILE A 385 4.59 -2.82 1.64
CA ILE A 385 3.44 -2.46 0.80
C ILE A 385 2.62 -3.73 0.51
#